data_AF-A0A973V3I4-F1
#
_entry.id   AF-A0A973V3I4-F1
#
_cell.length_a   1.000
_cell.length_b   1.000
_cell.length_c   1.000
_cell.angle_alpha   90.00
_cell.angle_beta   90.00
_cell.angle_gamma   90.00
#
_symmetry.space_group_name_H-M   'P 1'
#
loop_
_entity.id
_entity.type
_entity.pdbx_description
1 polymer ?
#
loop_
_entity_poly.entity_id
_entity_poly.type
_entity_poly.pdbx_seq_one_letter_code
_entity_poly.pdbx_strand_id
1 'polypeptide(L)'
;ATTVQAQIHAVLEPTGGAATRLVRVTVNAAKVDTIVGPALWRLLSAYPVLLGALAEGRAVDVADLPMLSSGDLLWREERATPAEPADPFVTARVQLPGALASSAAPLDRHPVAIAEPVLLTDYAVGTGDDGEIVFDFGGDRRLMADVSRLSSAGPLTAAQVAASSACLALVRWDAGRWSAQPLAVQATVKKKAVAVHAGAWALGPTDPKVAKSAAATGDAVAVLRERAGRLLRK
;
A
#
# COMPACT_ATOMS: atom_id res chain seq x y z
N ALA A 1 -21.36 -4.30 -10.30
CA ALA A 1 -20.98 -3.63 -9.05
C ALA A 1 -19.49 -3.35 -9.10
N THR A 2 -19.06 -2.12 -8.83
CA THR A 2 -17.63 -1.81 -8.72
C THR A 2 -17.12 -2.25 -7.35
N THR A 3 -15.86 -2.64 -7.25
CA THR A 3 -15.21 -3.04 -5.99
C THR A 3 -14.10 -2.07 -5.66
N VAL A 4 -13.86 -1.86 -4.37
CA VAL A 4 -12.63 -1.27 -3.86
C VAL A 4 -11.76 -2.38 -3.29
N GLN A 5 -10.46 -2.30 -3.50
CA GLN A 5 -9.48 -3.24 -3.00
C GLN A 5 -8.35 -2.47 -2.32
N ALA A 6 -7.94 -2.95 -1.14
CA ALA A 6 -6.66 -2.60 -0.55
C ALA A 6 -5.75 -3.83 -0.66
N GLN A 7 -4.62 -3.67 -1.35
CA GLN A 7 -3.56 -4.66 -1.43
C GLN A 7 -2.35 -4.15 -0.64
N ILE A 8 -1.95 -4.91 0.36
CA ILE A 8 -0.84 -4.64 1.26
C ILE A 8 0.27 -5.61 0.91
N HIS A 9 1.48 -5.10 0.75
CA HIS A 9 2.69 -5.90 0.61
C HIS A 9 3.43 -5.85 1.94
N ALA A 10 3.74 -7.01 2.48
CA ALA A 10 4.34 -7.12 3.81
C ALA A 10 5.43 -8.20 3.83
N VAL A 11 6.26 -8.13 4.86
CA VAL A 11 7.15 -9.21 5.25
C VAL A 11 6.50 -9.98 6.39
N LEU A 12 6.45 -11.31 6.28
CA LEU A 12 5.96 -12.21 7.32
C LEU A 12 7.16 -12.88 7.97
N GLU A 13 7.31 -12.69 9.28
CA GLU A 13 8.31 -13.36 10.11
C GLU A 13 7.66 -14.60 10.75
N PRO A 14 7.96 -15.82 10.28
CA PRO A 14 7.35 -17.01 10.87
C PRO A 14 7.89 -17.27 12.27
N THR A 15 7.04 -17.81 13.15
CA THR A 15 7.48 -18.28 14.46
C THR A 15 8.53 -19.40 14.31
N GLY A 16 9.47 -19.47 15.25
CA GLY A 16 10.52 -20.49 15.24
C GLY A 16 11.73 -20.18 14.33
N GLY A 17 11.89 -18.94 13.88
CA GLY A 17 13.11 -18.48 13.21
C GLY A 17 13.28 -18.96 11.77
N ALA A 18 12.20 -19.43 11.13
CA ALA A 18 12.22 -19.68 9.69
C ALA A 18 12.43 -18.37 8.91
N ALA A 19 12.89 -18.49 7.67
CA ALA A 19 13.16 -17.33 6.83
C ALA A 19 11.92 -16.44 6.63
N THR A 20 12.12 -15.13 6.75
CA THR A 20 11.13 -14.10 6.42
C THR A 20 10.58 -14.32 5.01
N ARG A 21 9.28 -14.09 4.82
CA ARG A 21 8.59 -14.28 3.53
C ARG A 21 7.99 -12.99 3.03
N LEU A 22 8.02 -12.76 1.72
CA LEU A 22 7.18 -11.75 1.11
C LEU A 22 5.76 -12.28 1.02
N VAL A 23 4.80 -11.51 1.54
CA VAL A 23 3.38 -11.84 1.50
C VAL A 23 2.57 -10.67 0.99
N ARG A 24 1.43 -10.99 0.39
CA ARG A 24 0.41 -10.00 0.01
C ARG A 24 -0.86 -10.25 0.78
N VAL A 25 -1.40 -9.20 1.36
CA VAL A 25 -2.71 -9.22 2.00
C VAL A 25 -3.67 -8.42 1.14
N THR A 26 -4.82 -8.99 0.81
CA THR A 26 -5.83 -8.33 -0.01
C THR A 26 -7.17 -8.36 0.69
N VAL A 27 -7.75 -7.18 0.90
CA VAL A 27 -9.13 -7.02 1.37
C VAL A 27 -9.93 -6.19 0.37
N ASN A 28 -11.22 -6.46 0.26
CA ASN A 28 -12.09 -5.79 -0.69
C ASN A 28 -13.46 -5.50 -0.10
N ALA A 29 -14.16 -4.56 -0.71
CA ALA A 29 -15.54 -4.26 -0.39
C ALA A 29 -16.28 -3.82 -1.66
N ALA A 30 -17.61 -4.01 -1.66
CA ALA A 30 -18.46 -3.43 -2.69
C ALA A 30 -18.39 -1.90 -2.63
N LYS A 31 -18.30 -1.26 -3.79
CA LYS A 31 -18.19 0.18 -3.97
C LYS A 31 -19.35 0.67 -4.84
N VAL A 32 -19.80 1.89 -4.56
CA VAL A 32 -20.67 2.67 -5.46
C VAL A 32 -19.85 3.84 -5.99
N ASP A 33 -20.07 4.24 -7.24
CA ASP A 33 -19.17 5.15 -7.97
C ASP A 33 -19.04 6.55 -7.35
N THR A 34 -20.01 6.98 -6.55
CA THR A 34 -19.98 8.26 -5.83
C THR A 34 -19.00 8.28 -4.66
N ILE A 35 -18.53 7.13 -4.18
CA ILE A 35 -17.56 7.04 -3.08
C ILE A 35 -16.16 7.09 -3.67
N VAL A 36 -15.45 8.19 -3.44
CA VAL A 36 -14.11 8.43 -3.99
C VAL A 36 -13.16 8.98 -2.92
N GLY A 37 -11.87 9.05 -3.27
CA GLY A 37 -10.85 9.63 -2.40
C GLY A 37 -10.77 8.93 -1.04
N PRO A 38 -10.51 9.68 0.05
CA PRO A 38 -10.32 9.08 1.38
C PRO A 38 -11.54 8.34 1.94
N ALA A 39 -12.75 8.61 1.43
CA ALA A 39 -13.97 7.91 1.87
C ALA A 39 -13.94 6.41 1.54
N LEU A 40 -13.08 5.98 0.60
CA LEU A 40 -12.89 4.58 0.24
C LEU A 40 -12.47 3.70 1.42
N TRP A 41 -11.65 4.22 2.35
CA TRP A 41 -11.21 3.45 3.53
C TRP A 41 -12.37 3.03 4.43
N ARG A 42 -13.45 3.83 4.46
CA ARG A 42 -14.64 3.54 5.26
C ARG A 42 -15.40 2.30 4.77
N LEU A 43 -15.27 1.96 3.49
CA LEU A 43 -15.84 0.72 2.94
C LEU A 43 -15.16 -0.53 3.52
N LEU A 44 -13.90 -0.40 3.94
CA LEU A 44 -13.08 -1.47 4.52
C LEU A 44 -13.17 -1.52 6.05
N SER A 45 -14.15 -0.86 6.67
CA SER A 45 -14.32 -0.80 8.14
C SER A 45 -14.55 -2.15 8.82
N ALA A 46 -14.72 -3.23 8.05
CA ALA A 46 -14.76 -4.60 8.56
C ALA A 46 -13.37 -5.11 9.01
N TYR A 47 -12.30 -4.35 8.75
CA TYR A 47 -10.92 -4.73 9.02
C TYR A 47 -10.17 -3.76 9.96
N PRO A 48 -10.70 -3.44 11.16
CA PRO A 48 -10.14 -2.41 12.05
C PRO A 48 -8.66 -2.60 12.45
N VAL A 49 -8.20 -3.82 12.74
CA VAL A 49 -6.80 -4.17 13.04
C VAL A 49 -5.91 -3.87 11.84
N LEU A 50 -6.30 -4.30 10.64
CA LEU A 50 -5.54 -4.03 9.42
C LEU A 50 -5.45 -2.53 9.15
N LEU A 51 -6.58 -1.81 9.24
CA LEU A 51 -6.63 -0.37 9.00
C LEU A 51 -5.84 0.41 10.06
N GLY A 52 -5.91 0.00 11.32
CA GLY A 52 -5.14 0.58 12.41
C GLY A 52 -3.64 0.39 12.21
N ALA A 53 -3.20 -0.83 11.89
CA ALA A 53 -1.80 -1.12 11.60
C ALA A 53 -1.25 -0.28 10.44
N LEU A 54 -2.04 -0.13 9.37
CA LEU A 54 -1.69 0.71 8.23
C LEU A 54 -1.61 2.19 8.57
N ALA A 55 -2.55 2.72 9.36
CA ALA A 55 -2.59 4.15 9.69
C ALA A 55 -1.51 4.54 10.72
N GLU A 56 -1.21 3.63 11.65
CA GLU A 56 -0.34 3.90 12.80
C GLU A 56 1.09 3.38 12.61
N GLY A 57 1.38 2.67 11.51
CA GLY A 57 2.70 2.09 11.26
C GLY A 57 3.05 1.02 12.28
N ARG A 58 2.17 0.02 12.44
CA ARG A 58 2.37 -1.08 13.40
C ARG A 58 2.55 -2.41 12.71
N ALA A 59 3.32 -3.29 13.34
CA ALA A 59 3.28 -4.70 13.03
C ALA A 59 1.93 -5.32 13.46
N VAL A 60 1.66 -6.53 12.97
CA VAL A 60 0.49 -7.31 13.33
C VAL A 60 0.93 -8.73 13.63
N ASP A 61 0.62 -9.21 14.82
CA ASP A 61 0.73 -10.63 15.13
C ASP A 61 -0.46 -11.35 14.51
N VAL A 62 -0.18 -12.39 13.74
CA VAL A 62 -1.18 -13.19 13.05
C VAL A 62 -1.07 -14.66 13.44
N ALA A 63 -2.20 -15.29 13.72
CA ALA A 63 -2.27 -16.70 14.08
C ALA A 63 -2.94 -17.49 12.96
N ASP A 64 -2.28 -18.53 12.44
CA ASP A 64 -2.87 -19.51 11.52
C ASP A 64 -3.66 -18.90 10.34
N LEU A 65 -3.17 -17.80 9.76
CA LEU A 65 -3.74 -17.25 8.54
C LEU A 65 -3.39 -18.18 7.36
N PRO A 66 -4.37 -18.60 6.54
CA PRO A 66 -4.06 -19.41 5.36
C PRO A 66 -3.19 -18.63 4.38
N MET A 67 -2.08 -19.22 3.94
CA MET A 67 -1.22 -18.67 2.91
C MET A 67 -1.35 -19.52 1.64
N LEU A 68 -1.65 -18.87 0.51
CA LEU A 68 -1.69 -19.51 -0.80
C LEU A 68 -0.29 -19.70 -1.36
N SER A 69 -0.14 -20.61 -2.33
CA SER A 69 1.13 -20.83 -3.05
C SER A 69 1.63 -19.59 -3.80
N SER A 70 0.74 -18.64 -4.09
CA SER A 70 1.04 -17.34 -4.68
C SER A 70 1.70 -16.34 -3.70
N GLY A 71 1.75 -16.66 -2.40
CA GLY A 71 2.19 -15.74 -1.35
C GLY A 71 1.08 -14.83 -0.83
N ASP A 72 -0.15 -15.03 -1.28
CA ASP A 72 -1.30 -14.29 -0.74
C ASP A 72 -1.68 -14.86 0.63
N LEU A 73 -1.64 -14.02 1.65
CA LEU A 73 -2.07 -14.33 3.01
C LEU A 73 -3.54 -13.92 3.15
N LEU A 74 -4.41 -14.91 3.34
CA LEU A 74 -5.86 -14.69 3.43
C LEU A 74 -6.19 -14.06 4.78
N TRP A 75 -6.47 -12.76 4.76
CA TRP A 75 -6.74 -11.99 5.95
C TRP A 75 -7.98 -12.52 6.69
N ARG A 76 -7.83 -12.69 8.01
CA ARG A 76 -8.91 -12.97 8.94
C ARG A 76 -8.75 -12.06 10.14
N GLU A 77 -9.68 -11.13 10.27
CA GLU A 77 -9.61 -10.07 11.26
C GLU A 77 -9.52 -10.61 12.69
N GLU A 78 -10.28 -11.68 12.97
CA GLU A 78 -10.35 -12.35 14.26
C GLU A 78 -9.07 -13.11 14.65
N ARG A 79 -8.11 -13.23 13.73
CA ARG A 79 -6.82 -13.91 13.95
C ARG A 79 -5.63 -12.95 13.89
N ALA A 80 -5.90 -11.65 13.94
CA ALA A 80 -4.90 -10.59 13.88
C ALA A 80 -4.99 -9.73 15.13
N THR A 81 -3.83 -9.40 15.72
CA THR A 81 -3.75 -8.48 16.86
C THR A 81 -2.68 -7.42 16.60
N PRO A 82 -2.92 -6.14 16.90
CA PRO A 82 -1.90 -5.10 16.77
C PRO A 82 -0.67 -5.45 17.60
N ALA A 83 0.51 -5.40 16.98
CA ALA A 83 1.79 -5.60 17.63
C ALA A 83 2.54 -4.26 17.74
N GLU A 84 3.82 -4.28 18.08
CA GLU A 84 4.64 -3.08 18.28
C GLU A 84 4.70 -2.16 17.03
N PRO A 85 4.96 -0.85 17.22
CA PRO A 85 5.28 0.04 16.11
C PRO A 85 6.42 -0.50 15.25
N ALA A 86 6.25 -0.43 13.93
CA ALA A 86 7.24 -0.90 12.96
C ALA A 86 7.42 0.16 11.87
N ASP A 87 8.58 0.79 11.84
CA ASP A 87 8.92 1.74 10.79
C ASP A 87 9.10 0.98 9.46
N PRO A 88 8.30 1.26 8.42
CA PRO A 88 8.32 0.48 7.19
C PRO A 88 9.64 0.59 6.43
N PHE A 89 10.38 1.70 6.54
CA PHE A 89 11.68 1.87 5.89
C PHE A 89 12.78 1.12 6.64
N VAL A 90 12.74 1.08 7.98
CA VAL A 90 13.63 0.25 8.79
C VAL A 90 13.36 -1.23 8.52
N THR A 91 12.09 -1.65 8.60
CA THR A 91 11.68 -3.02 8.30
C THR A 91 12.13 -3.42 6.89
N ALA A 92 11.90 -2.59 5.89
CA ALA A 92 12.29 -2.91 4.52
C ALA A 92 13.79 -3.06 4.36
N ARG A 93 14.59 -2.19 4.99
CA ARG A 93 16.05 -2.23 4.92
C ARG A 93 16.62 -3.52 5.52
N VAL A 94 16.01 -4.01 6.60
CA VAL A 94 16.47 -5.21 7.32
C VAL A 94 15.92 -6.49 6.68
N GLN A 95 14.63 -6.51 6.36
CA GLN A 95 13.91 -7.74 6.04
C GLN A 95 13.83 -8.04 4.54
N LEU A 96 13.66 -7.03 3.66
CA LEU A 96 13.46 -7.28 2.21
C LEU A 96 14.63 -8.03 1.55
N PRO A 97 15.91 -7.70 1.81
CA PRO A 97 17.01 -8.38 1.11
C PRO A 97 17.07 -9.90 1.32
N GLY A 98 16.56 -10.39 2.45
CA GLY A 98 16.53 -11.82 2.80
C GLY A 98 15.14 -12.46 2.69
N ALA A 99 14.10 -11.70 2.34
CA ALA A 99 12.74 -12.19 2.31
C ALA A 99 12.53 -13.13 1.11
N LEU A 100 11.94 -14.30 1.37
CA LEU A 100 11.63 -15.28 0.34
C LEU A 100 10.35 -14.91 -0.39
N ALA A 101 10.46 -14.65 -1.70
CA ALA A 101 9.32 -14.53 -2.58
C ALA A 101 8.64 -15.88 -2.81
N SER A 102 7.32 -15.87 -3.02
CA SER A 102 6.60 -17.08 -3.43
C SER A 102 6.91 -17.40 -4.90
N SER A 103 7.16 -18.67 -5.18
CA SER A 103 7.44 -19.14 -6.55
C SER A 103 6.13 -19.35 -7.29
N ALA A 104 5.80 -18.44 -8.22
CA ALA A 104 4.71 -18.66 -9.15
C ALA A 104 4.98 -19.91 -10.01
N ALA A 105 3.95 -20.73 -10.23
CA ALA A 105 4.04 -21.87 -11.13
C ALA A 105 4.47 -21.40 -12.53
N PRO A 106 5.25 -22.18 -13.31
CA PRO A 106 5.81 -21.71 -14.57
C PRO A 106 4.80 -21.08 -15.55
N LEU A 107 3.56 -21.59 -15.59
CA LEU A 107 2.50 -21.08 -16.46
C LEU A 107 1.90 -19.74 -15.97
N ASP A 108 2.05 -19.41 -14.69
CA ASP A 108 1.54 -18.18 -14.06
C ASP A 108 2.58 -17.05 -14.08
N ARG A 109 3.78 -17.30 -14.61
CA ARG A 109 4.89 -16.33 -14.70
C ARG A 109 4.69 -15.37 -15.87
N HIS A 110 3.61 -14.60 -15.84
CA HIS A 110 3.40 -13.53 -16.80
C HIS A 110 4.07 -12.23 -16.30
N PRO A 111 4.92 -11.56 -17.08
CA PRO A 111 5.63 -10.34 -16.63
C PRO A 111 4.72 -9.24 -16.09
N VAL A 112 3.51 -9.07 -16.65
CA VAL A 112 2.51 -8.09 -16.16
C VAL A 112 2.01 -8.38 -14.73
N ALA A 113 2.17 -9.62 -14.24
CA ALA A 113 1.84 -9.98 -12.87
C ALA A 113 2.95 -9.61 -11.87
N ILE A 114 4.14 -9.19 -12.33
CA ILE A 114 5.26 -8.81 -11.48
C ILE A 114 4.91 -7.50 -10.75
N ALA A 115 5.07 -7.55 -9.43
CA ALA A 115 4.84 -6.44 -8.52
C ALA A 115 5.77 -6.60 -7.32
N GLU A 116 7.08 -6.56 -7.57
CA GLU A 116 8.10 -6.92 -6.58
C GLU A 116 8.33 -5.76 -5.60
N PRO A 117 8.15 -5.96 -4.27
CA PRO A 117 8.43 -4.93 -3.28
C PRO A 117 9.93 -4.62 -3.21
N VAL A 118 10.28 -3.34 -3.33
CA VAL A 118 11.67 -2.88 -3.24
C VAL A 118 11.80 -1.67 -2.34
N LEU A 119 12.97 -1.54 -1.71
CA LEU A 119 13.45 -0.29 -1.15
C LEU A 119 14.43 0.35 -2.12
N LEU A 120 14.06 1.50 -2.68
CA LEU A 120 14.91 2.32 -3.52
C LEU A 120 15.60 3.39 -2.66
N THR A 121 16.92 3.46 -2.73
CA THR A 121 17.77 4.48 -2.10
C THR A 121 18.84 4.95 -3.09
N ASP A 122 19.61 5.97 -2.69
CA ASP A 122 20.80 6.40 -3.43
C ASP A 122 20.49 6.82 -4.88
N TYR A 123 19.32 7.41 -5.09
CA TYR A 123 18.90 8.02 -6.36
C TYR A 123 18.81 9.54 -6.25
N ALA A 124 19.02 10.21 -7.39
CA ALA A 124 18.51 11.55 -7.62
C ALA A 124 17.13 11.46 -8.26
N VAL A 125 16.25 12.42 -7.97
CA VAL A 125 15.00 12.58 -8.70
C VAL A 125 15.27 13.46 -9.92
N GLY A 126 14.91 12.94 -11.10
CA GLY A 126 14.99 13.66 -12.36
C GLY A 126 13.65 13.67 -13.11
N THR A 127 13.70 14.21 -14.32
CA THR A 127 12.59 14.23 -15.27
C THR A 127 13.01 13.46 -16.52
N GLY A 128 12.18 12.51 -16.95
CA GLY A 128 12.38 11.75 -18.17
C GLY A 128 11.99 12.54 -19.42
N ASP A 129 12.14 11.90 -20.58
CA ASP A 129 11.96 12.54 -21.88
C ASP A 129 10.51 13.00 -22.11
N ASP A 130 9.54 12.30 -21.53
CA ASP A 130 8.10 12.60 -21.62
C ASP A 130 7.59 13.42 -20.43
N GLY A 131 8.50 13.99 -19.62
CA GLY A 131 8.16 14.80 -18.45
C GLY A 131 7.81 13.99 -17.20
N GLU A 132 8.00 12.67 -17.22
CA GLU A 132 7.72 11.78 -16.11
C GLU A 132 8.76 11.87 -14.99
N ILE A 133 8.37 11.53 -13.76
CA ILE A 133 9.31 11.49 -12.63
C ILE A 133 10.18 10.23 -12.77
N VAL A 134 11.49 10.40 -12.66
CA VAL A 134 12.48 9.31 -12.78
C VAL A 134 13.37 9.26 -11.56
N PHE A 135 13.59 8.05 -11.04
CA PHE A 135 14.67 7.76 -10.10
C PHE A 135 15.95 7.46 -10.90
N ASP A 136 16.95 8.34 -10.78
CA ASP A 136 18.25 8.23 -11.45
C ASP A 136 19.30 7.72 -10.45
N PHE A 137 19.82 6.52 -10.71
CA PHE A 137 20.83 5.84 -9.88
C PHE A 137 22.26 6.05 -10.42
N GLY A 138 22.44 7.00 -11.34
CA GLY A 138 23.69 7.29 -12.04
C GLY A 138 23.98 6.33 -13.20
N GLY A 139 24.72 6.86 -14.19
CA GLY A 139 24.94 6.18 -15.47
C GLY A 139 23.65 6.06 -16.26
N ASP A 140 23.43 4.90 -16.88
CA ASP A 140 22.21 4.61 -17.65
C ASP A 140 21.10 3.97 -16.79
N ARG A 141 21.26 3.93 -15.47
CA ARG A 141 20.32 3.25 -14.56
C ARG A 141 19.23 4.21 -14.11
N ARG A 142 18.10 4.15 -14.81
CA ARG A 142 16.92 4.96 -14.54
C ARG A 142 15.69 4.09 -14.38
N LEU A 143 14.82 4.46 -13.46
CA LEU A 143 13.53 3.81 -13.25
C LEU A 143 12.43 4.86 -13.15
N MET A 144 11.41 4.77 -14.01
CA MET A 144 10.27 5.68 -13.93
C MET A 144 9.48 5.44 -12.63
N ALA A 145 9.14 6.51 -11.93
CA ALA A 145 8.12 6.49 -10.90
C ALA A 145 6.72 6.61 -11.54
N ASP A 146 5.95 5.53 -11.49
CA ASP A 146 4.57 5.48 -12.01
C ASP A 146 3.60 6.16 -11.04
N VAL A 147 3.63 7.49 -11.04
CA VAL A 147 2.76 8.30 -10.18
C VAL A 147 1.29 8.30 -10.62
N SER A 148 0.99 7.78 -11.81
CA SER A 148 -0.39 7.59 -12.29
C SER A 148 -1.15 6.52 -11.48
N ARG A 149 -0.41 5.61 -10.83
CA ARG A 149 -0.94 4.56 -9.96
C ARG A 149 -1.11 4.99 -8.50
N LEU A 150 -0.81 6.24 -8.15
CA LEU A 150 -1.05 6.75 -6.81
C LEU A 150 -2.55 6.79 -6.51
N SER A 151 -2.91 6.29 -5.33
CA SER A 151 -4.31 6.30 -4.90
C SER A 151 -4.70 7.64 -4.33
N SER A 152 -5.78 8.23 -4.86
CA SER A 152 -6.46 9.38 -4.26
C SER A 152 -7.02 9.14 -2.84
N ALA A 153 -7.03 7.88 -2.38
CA ALA A 153 -7.47 7.52 -1.03
C ALA A 153 -6.41 7.79 0.05
N GLY A 154 -5.14 7.99 -0.33
CA GLY A 154 -4.03 8.21 0.59
C GLY A 154 -3.41 9.61 0.47
N PRO A 155 -2.49 9.97 1.38
CA PRO A 155 -1.80 11.25 1.34
C PRO A 155 -0.62 11.31 0.36
N LEU A 156 -0.23 10.19 -0.25
CA LEU A 156 0.95 10.11 -1.11
C LEU A 156 0.71 10.81 -2.45
N THR A 157 1.54 11.80 -2.78
CA THR A 157 1.43 12.64 -3.97
C THR A 157 2.67 12.57 -4.85
N ALA A 158 2.52 12.92 -6.13
CA ALA A 158 3.65 13.04 -7.06
C ALA A 158 4.72 14.02 -6.58
N ALA A 159 4.33 15.12 -5.91
CA ALA A 159 5.26 16.09 -5.35
C ALA A 159 6.11 15.50 -4.21
N GLN A 160 5.53 14.65 -3.36
CA GLN A 160 6.29 13.95 -2.32
C GLN A 160 7.23 12.90 -2.90
N VAL A 161 6.83 12.22 -3.99
CA VAL A 161 7.71 11.32 -4.75
C VAL A 161 8.85 12.09 -5.40
N ALA A 162 8.59 13.29 -5.93
CA ALA A 162 9.63 14.12 -6.51
C ALA A 162 10.62 14.69 -5.47
N ALA A 163 10.22 14.77 -4.21
CA ALA A 163 11.03 15.31 -3.11
C ALA A 163 11.69 14.21 -2.25
N SER A 164 11.55 12.94 -2.62
CA SER A 164 11.98 11.82 -1.78
C SER A 164 13.46 11.50 -1.90
N SER A 165 14.03 10.98 -0.81
CA SER A 165 15.38 10.42 -0.74
C SER A 165 15.39 8.90 -0.56
N ALA A 166 14.26 8.30 -0.21
CA ALA A 166 14.03 6.86 -0.25
C ALA A 166 12.58 6.57 -0.65
N CYS A 167 12.35 5.46 -1.34
CA CYS A 167 11.01 5.05 -1.77
C CYS A 167 10.82 3.55 -1.54
N LEU A 168 9.71 3.18 -0.89
CA LEU A 168 9.17 1.83 -0.94
C LEU A 168 8.22 1.76 -2.13
N ALA A 169 8.48 0.85 -3.05
CA ALA A 169 7.75 0.74 -4.30
C ALA A 169 7.50 -0.71 -4.68
N LEU A 170 6.60 -0.91 -5.66
CA LEU A 170 6.50 -2.16 -6.41
C LEU A 170 7.18 -1.96 -7.76
N VAL A 171 8.18 -2.77 -8.07
CA VAL A 171 8.75 -2.85 -9.42
C VAL A 171 7.82 -3.68 -10.28
N ARG A 172 7.39 -3.10 -11.41
CA ARG A 172 6.40 -3.68 -12.31
C ARG A 172 6.90 -3.64 -13.74
N TRP A 173 6.52 -4.66 -14.51
CA TRP A 173 6.66 -4.64 -15.96
C TRP A 173 5.31 -4.32 -16.60
N ASP A 174 5.21 -3.19 -17.27
CA ASP A 174 4.00 -2.76 -17.95
C ASP A 174 4.35 -2.08 -19.28
N ALA A 175 3.53 -2.30 -20.31
CA ALA A 175 3.69 -1.74 -21.65
C ALA A 175 5.14 -1.82 -22.21
N GLY A 176 5.86 -2.91 -21.93
CA GLY A 176 7.21 -3.15 -22.44
C GLY A 176 8.34 -2.43 -21.69
N ARG A 177 8.09 -1.90 -20.50
CA ARG A 177 9.10 -1.21 -19.67
C ARG A 177 8.92 -1.46 -18.19
N TRP A 178 10.02 -1.30 -17.45
CA TRP A 178 10.02 -1.33 -15.99
C TRP A 178 9.59 0.01 -15.42
N SER A 179 8.77 -0.03 -14.36
CA SER A 179 8.41 1.14 -13.56
C SER A 179 8.36 0.79 -12.08
N ALA A 180 8.51 1.81 -11.24
CA ALA A 180 8.28 1.74 -9.80
C ALA A 180 6.93 2.37 -9.49
N GLN A 181 5.98 1.59 -8.96
CA GLN A 181 4.76 2.12 -8.36
C GLN A 181 5.05 2.52 -6.90
N PRO A 182 5.07 3.82 -6.54
CA PRO A 182 5.40 4.23 -5.18
C PRO A 182 4.29 3.84 -4.20
N LEU A 183 4.68 3.26 -3.06
CA LEU A 183 3.78 2.93 -1.94
C LEU A 183 4.05 3.79 -0.71
N ALA A 184 5.31 4.13 -0.48
CA ALA A 184 5.73 5.08 0.53
C ALA A 184 6.99 5.82 0.08
N VAL A 185 7.17 7.02 0.60
CA VAL A 185 8.37 7.83 0.39
C VAL A 185 8.85 8.41 1.71
N GLN A 186 10.16 8.57 1.80
CA GLN A 186 10.82 9.26 2.90
C GLN A 186 11.60 10.42 2.33
N ALA A 187 11.53 11.56 3.00
CA ALA A 187 12.34 12.74 2.73
C ALA A 187 12.97 13.26 4.02
N THR A 188 14.04 14.03 3.89
CA THR A 188 14.68 14.69 5.04
C THR A 188 14.16 16.12 5.17
N VAL A 189 13.41 16.41 6.22
CA VAL A 189 12.89 17.75 6.53
C VAL A 189 13.50 18.22 7.84
N LYS A 190 14.18 19.37 7.84
CA LYS A 190 14.87 19.92 9.04
C LYS A 190 15.76 18.88 9.73
N LYS A 191 16.53 18.12 8.95
CA LYS A 191 17.42 17.02 9.39
C LYS A 191 16.71 15.81 10.02
N LYS A 192 15.38 15.71 9.91
CA LYS A 192 14.62 14.54 10.36
C LYS A 192 14.04 13.80 9.16
N ALA A 193 14.11 12.48 9.21
CA ALA A 193 13.37 11.63 8.28
C ALA A 193 11.87 11.80 8.53
N VAL A 194 11.12 12.07 7.46
CA VAL A 194 9.66 12.12 7.47
C VAL A 194 9.17 11.19 6.37
N ALA A 195 8.35 10.23 6.75
CA ALA A 195 7.76 9.26 5.83
C ALA A 195 6.29 9.58 5.55
N VAL A 196 5.85 9.28 4.34
CA VAL A 196 4.44 9.30 3.93
C VAL A 196 4.16 8.01 3.16
N HIS A 197 3.10 7.29 3.52
CA HIS A 197 2.70 6.04 2.87
C HIS A 197 1.23 6.08 2.44
N ALA A 198 0.89 5.29 1.42
CA ALA A 198 -0.44 5.25 0.83
C ALA A 198 -1.55 4.88 1.85
N GLY A 199 -1.22 4.06 2.85
CA GLY A 199 -2.14 3.63 3.91
C GLY A 199 -2.33 4.59 5.08
N ALA A 200 -1.64 5.74 5.11
CA ALA A 200 -1.64 6.64 6.29
C ALA A 200 -3.01 7.27 6.60
N TRP A 201 -3.96 7.23 5.65
CA TRP A 201 -5.34 7.67 5.85
C TRP A 201 -6.33 6.51 6.05
N ALA A 202 -5.86 5.31 6.38
CA ALA A 202 -6.71 4.14 6.58
C ALA A 202 -7.76 4.31 7.69
N LEU A 203 -7.48 5.14 8.70
CA LEU A 203 -8.45 5.56 9.73
C LEU A 203 -9.07 6.94 9.47
N GLY A 204 -8.81 7.53 8.32
CA GLY A 204 -9.30 8.84 7.89
C GLY A 204 -8.17 9.86 7.63
N PRO A 205 -8.47 10.97 6.92
CA PRO A 205 -7.49 12.01 6.64
C PRO A 205 -6.95 12.68 7.89
N THR A 206 -5.63 12.84 7.96
CA THR A 206 -4.93 13.59 9.01
C THR A 206 -4.75 15.07 8.66
N ASP A 207 -4.87 15.45 7.38
CA ASP A 207 -4.83 16.85 6.94
C ASP A 207 -6.17 17.55 7.28
N PRO A 208 -6.16 18.68 8.02
CA PRO A 208 -7.39 19.35 8.44
C PRO A 208 -8.30 19.82 7.29
N LYS A 209 -7.73 20.26 6.16
CA LYS A 209 -8.52 20.70 4.99
C LYS A 209 -9.18 19.51 4.32
N VAL A 210 -8.46 18.41 4.17
CA VAL A 210 -9.00 17.17 3.58
C VAL A 210 -10.06 16.56 4.50
N ALA A 211 -9.81 16.51 5.80
CA ALA A 211 -10.77 16.03 6.81
C ALA A 211 -12.06 16.85 6.77
N LYS A 212 -11.97 18.19 6.70
CA LYS A 212 -13.13 19.08 6.58
C LYS A 212 -13.93 18.84 5.29
N SER A 213 -13.24 18.68 4.16
CA SER A 213 -13.89 18.38 2.87
C SER A 213 -14.61 17.02 2.88
N ALA A 214 -13.95 16.01 3.45
CA ALA A 214 -14.54 14.68 3.61
C ALA A 214 -15.79 14.71 4.51
N ALA A 215 -15.76 15.48 5.61
CA ALA A 215 -16.90 15.64 6.51
C ALA A 215 -18.06 16.41 5.85
N ALA A 216 -17.78 17.42 5.02
CA ALA A 216 -18.79 18.23 4.35
C ALA A 216 -19.62 17.46 3.31
N THR A 217 -19.06 16.38 2.76
CA THR A 217 -19.75 15.51 1.78
C THR A 217 -20.80 14.59 2.44
N GLY A 218 -20.86 14.58 3.78
CA GLY A 218 -21.78 13.73 4.54
C GLY A 218 -21.40 12.24 4.49
N ASP A 219 -22.05 11.44 5.33
CA ASP A 219 -21.75 10.01 5.45
C ASP A 219 -22.51 9.17 4.40
N ALA A 220 -22.12 9.32 3.14
CA ALA A 220 -22.70 8.57 2.04
C ALA A 220 -22.61 7.04 2.26
N VAL A 221 -21.55 6.57 2.91
CA VAL A 221 -21.36 5.13 3.21
C VAL A 221 -22.39 4.63 4.21
N ALA A 222 -22.60 5.34 5.33
CA ALA A 222 -23.61 4.94 6.31
C ALA A 222 -25.02 4.98 5.73
N VAL A 223 -25.37 6.03 4.98
CA VAL A 223 -26.68 6.14 4.31
C VAL A 223 -26.92 4.98 3.35
N LEU A 224 -25.91 4.59 2.55
CA LEU A 224 -26.04 3.47 1.62
C LEU A 224 -26.14 2.13 2.34
N ARG A 225 -25.36 1.91 3.42
CA ARG A 225 -25.46 0.70 4.26
C ARG A 225 -26.85 0.58 4.89
N GLU A 226 -27.40 1.68 5.40
CA GLU A 226 -28.75 1.70 5.98
C GLU A 226 -29.81 1.32 4.94
N ARG A 227 -29.76 1.94 3.75
CA ARG A 227 -30.72 1.66 2.66
C ARG A 227 -30.63 0.21 2.19
N ALA A 228 -29.42 -0.32 2.00
CA ALA A 228 -29.20 -1.71 1.63
C ALA A 228 -29.74 -2.67 2.71
N GLY A 229 -29.49 -2.38 3.99
CA GLY A 229 -30.01 -3.17 5.10
C GLY A 229 -31.54 -3.22 5.15
N ARG A 230 -32.23 -2.12 4.83
CA ARG A 230 -33.71 -2.10 4.72
C ARG A 230 -34.23 -2.94 3.55
N LEU A 231 -33.51 -2.96 2.43
CA LEU A 231 -33.89 -3.75 1.24
C LEU A 231 -33.74 -5.26 1.48
N LEU A 232 -32.71 -5.68 2.22
CA LEU A 232 -32.44 -7.10 2.51
C LEU A 232 -33.35 -7.69 3.61
N ARG A 233 -34.13 -6.86 4.31
CA ARG A 233 -35.09 -7.29 5.35
C ARG A 233 -36.52 -7.49 4.82
N LYS A 234 -36.72 -7.35 3.51
CA LYS A 234 -37.97 -7.67 2.79
C LYS A 234 -37.76 -8.92 1.96
#